data_AF-A0A1I6REB0-F1
#
_entry.id   AF-A0A1I6REB0-F1
#
_cell.length_a   1.000
_cell.length_b   1.000
_cell.length_c   1.000
_cell.angle_alpha   90.00
_cell.angle_beta   90.00
_cell.angle_gamma   90.00
#
_symmetry.space_group_name_H-M   'P 1'
#
loop_
_entity.id
_entity.type
_entity.pdbx_description
1 polymer ?
#
loop_
_entity_poly.entity_id
_entity_poly.type
_entity_poly.pdbx_seq_one_letter_code
_entity_poly.pdbx_strand_id
1 'polypeptide(L)'
;MTIYRQLLTINIMRNLIRLSKPTEAFFRKSIKDIDKNSRDITKNYKYKNQLGLAFANTYGEQARDFFHIICKPNANYDKLKCNVEYTEYLKVKDNREDLSIFFHLYGKDLMRRLNEIMKAVELENNAKNNQL
;
A
#
# COMPACT_ATOMS: atom_id res chain seq x y z
N MET A 1 -12.71 -0.45 41.85
CA MET A 1 -11.96 -1.13 40.76
C MET A 1 -12.52 -0.88 39.35
N THR A 2 -13.81 -0.59 39.18
CA THR A 2 -14.47 -0.44 37.86
C THR A 2 -14.04 0.82 37.07
N ILE A 3 -13.89 1.95 37.75
CA ILE A 3 -13.53 3.25 37.14
C ILE A 3 -12.11 3.23 36.57
N TYR A 4 -11.14 2.64 37.29
CA TYR A 4 -9.75 2.55 36.84
C TYR A 4 -9.61 1.70 35.57
N ARG A 5 -10.34 0.59 35.49
CA ARG A 5 -10.41 -0.23 34.27
C ARG A 5 -10.97 0.57 33.10
N GLN A 6 -12.09 1.30 33.28
CA GLN A 6 -12.67 2.14 32.23
C GLN A 6 -11.71 3.24 31.74
N LEU A 7 -11.02 3.94 32.66
CA LEU A 7 -10.05 4.97 32.30
C LEU A 7 -8.83 4.41 31.55
N LEU A 8 -8.34 3.25 31.97
CA LEU A 8 -7.25 2.55 31.29
C LEU A 8 -7.66 2.15 29.86
N THR A 9 -8.86 1.57 29.67
CA THR A 9 -9.38 1.22 28.34
C THR A 9 -9.53 2.44 27.44
N ILE A 10 -10.03 3.56 27.98
CA ILE A 10 -10.16 4.82 27.23
C ILE A 10 -8.79 5.35 26.77
N ASN A 11 -7.79 5.34 27.64
CA ASN A 11 -6.44 5.81 27.29
C ASN A 11 -5.75 4.90 26.26
N ILE A 12 -5.93 3.58 26.37
CA ILE A 12 -5.46 2.63 25.36
C ILE A 12 -6.14 2.92 24.02
N MET A 13 -7.46 3.07 23.98
CA MET A 13 -8.19 3.38 22.74
C MET A 13 -7.73 4.72 22.13
N ARG A 14 -7.55 5.77 22.93
CA ARG A 14 -7.02 7.07 22.46
C ARG A 14 -5.62 6.95 21.85
N ASN A 15 -4.73 6.19 22.48
CA ASN A 15 -3.39 5.97 21.96
C ASN A 15 -3.40 5.12 20.68
N LEU A 16 -4.24 4.09 20.59
CA LEU A 16 -4.43 3.31 19.36
C LEU A 16 -4.94 4.19 18.22
N ILE A 17 -5.92 5.07 18.49
CA ILE A 17 -6.43 6.04 17.51
C ILE A 17 -5.34 7.05 17.10
N ARG A 18 -4.47 7.47 18.04
CA ARG A 18 -3.38 8.39 17.75
C ARG A 18 -2.29 7.75 16.89
N LEU A 19 -1.99 6.47 17.10
CA LEU A 19 -0.99 5.70 16.34
C LEU A 19 -1.51 5.24 14.97
N SER A 20 -2.82 5.02 14.82
CA SER A 20 -3.42 4.62 13.54
C SER A 20 -3.49 5.77 12.52
N LYS A 21 -3.73 7.01 12.98
CA LYS A 21 -3.86 8.20 12.10
C LYS A 21 -2.65 8.46 11.19
N PRO A 22 -1.39 8.43 11.68
CA PRO A 22 -0.21 8.57 10.82
C PRO A 22 -0.11 7.46 9.76
N THR A 23 -0.46 6.23 10.12
CA THR A 23 -0.40 5.05 9.25
C THR A 23 -1.41 5.15 8.10
N GLU A 24 -2.62 5.61 8.40
CA GLU A 24 -3.65 5.84 7.38
C GLU A 24 -3.30 6.99 6.43
N ALA A 25 -2.82 8.11 6.97
CA ALA A 25 -2.38 9.24 6.14
C ALA A 25 -1.25 8.83 5.19
N PHE A 26 -0.28 8.06 5.69
CA PHE A 26 0.81 7.53 4.88
C PHE A 26 0.32 6.53 3.82
N PHE A 27 -0.58 5.61 4.16
CA PHE A 27 -1.21 4.70 3.21
C PHE A 27 -1.90 5.47 2.07
N ARG A 28 -2.77 6.42 2.40
CA ARG A 28 -3.50 7.24 1.40
C ARG A 28 -2.54 8.05 0.51
N LYS A 29 -1.48 8.62 1.09
CA LYS A 29 -0.43 9.32 0.33
C LYS A 29 0.28 8.37 -0.64
N SER A 30 0.57 7.15 -0.20
CA SER A 30 1.22 6.11 -1.02
C SER A 30 0.32 5.66 -2.17
N ILE A 31 -0.98 5.47 -1.94
CA ILE A 31 -1.95 5.16 -3.00
C ILE A 31 -2.01 6.26 -4.06
N LYS A 32 -2.09 7.54 -3.65
CA LYS A 32 -2.07 8.68 -4.58
C LYS A 32 -0.78 8.73 -5.40
N ASP A 33 0.35 8.42 -4.76
CA ASP A 33 1.64 8.39 -5.43
C ASP A 33 1.72 7.21 -6.43
N ILE A 34 1.12 6.05 -6.13
CA ILE A 34 1.01 4.91 -7.05
C ILE A 34 0.20 5.29 -8.29
N ASP A 35 -0.99 5.89 -8.08
CA ASP A 35 -1.90 6.29 -9.16
C ASP A 35 -1.23 7.32 -10.09
N LYS A 36 -0.71 8.41 -9.50
CA LYS A 36 -0.07 9.50 -10.26
C LYS A 36 1.08 9.03 -11.16
N ASN A 37 1.81 8.01 -10.72
CA ASN A 37 3.00 7.53 -11.41
C ASN A 37 2.78 6.17 -12.10
N SER A 38 1.54 5.66 -12.14
CA SER A 38 1.16 4.37 -12.74
C SER A 38 2.12 3.24 -12.35
N ARG A 39 2.38 3.06 -11.06
CA ARG A 39 3.40 2.11 -10.58
C ARG A 39 2.83 0.74 -10.24
N ASP A 40 3.34 -0.29 -10.89
CA ASP A 40 2.97 -1.67 -10.54
C ASP A 40 3.71 -2.17 -9.28
N ILE A 41 3.08 -1.98 -8.11
CA ILE A 41 3.56 -2.54 -6.85
C ILE A 41 3.13 -4.01 -6.65
N THR A 42 2.20 -4.52 -7.45
CA THR A 42 1.68 -5.89 -7.34
C THR A 42 2.66 -6.96 -7.84
N LYS A 43 3.77 -6.52 -8.48
CA LYS A 43 4.79 -7.34 -9.12
C LYS A 43 4.18 -8.28 -10.16
N ASN A 44 3.58 -7.71 -11.20
CA ASN A 44 2.88 -8.46 -12.24
C ASN A 44 1.77 -9.34 -11.65
N TYR A 45 0.95 -8.78 -10.77
CA TYR A 45 -0.13 -9.46 -10.04
C TYR A 45 0.29 -10.63 -9.13
N LYS A 46 1.58 -10.91 -8.94
CA LYS A 46 2.06 -11.94 -8.00
C LYS A 46 1.48 -11.76 -6.59
N TYR A 47 1.35 -10.51 -6.14
CA TYR A 47 0.85 -10.16 -4.80
C TYR A 47 -0.58 -9.62 -4.80
N LYS A 48 -1.29 -9.67 -5.93
CA LYS A 48 -2.63 -9.06 -6.08
C LYS A 48 -3.61 -9.57 -5.03
N ASN A 49 -3.71 -10.89 -4.85
CA ASN A 49 -4.68 -11.49 -3.95
C ASN A 49 -4.39 -11.14 -2.48
N GLN A 50 -3.11 -11.17 -2.07
CA GLN A 50 -2.70 -10.78 -0.72
C GLN A 50 -3.01 -9.30 -0.44
N LEU A 51 -2.74 -8.42 -1.41
CA LEU A 51 -3.09 -7.00 -1.30
C LEU A 51 -4.61 -6.78 -1.24
N GLY A 52 -5.38 -7.47 -2.08
CA GLY A 52 -6.83 -7.40 -2.07
C GLY A 52 -7.44 -7.86 -0.74
N LEU A 53 -6.95 -8.98 -0.20
CA LEU A 53 -7.32 -9.49 1.12
C LEU A 53 -6.91 -8.51 2.23
N ALA A 54 -5.68 -8.00 2.23
CA ALA A 54 -5.24 -7.02 3.22
C ALA A 54 -6.11 -5.75 3.23
N PHE A 55 -6.50 -5.26 2.05
CA PHE A 55 -7.35 -4.09 1.89
C PHE A 55 -8.78 -4.35 2.37
N ALA A 56 -9.35 -5.48 1.98
CA ALA A 56 -10.68 -5.91 2.44
C ALA A 56 -10.72 -6.09 3.97
N ASN A 57 -9.69 -6.70 4.57
CA ASN A 57 -9.60 -6.88 6.02
C ASN A 57 -9.52 -5.56 6.77
N THR A 58 -8.76 -4.60 6.24
CA THR A 58 -8.46 -3.34 6.95
C THR A 58 -9.55 -2.30 6.77
N TYR A 59 -10.12 -2.20 5.57
CA TYR A 59 -10.99 -1.09 5.16
C TYR A 59 -12.34 -1.54 4.57
N GLY A 60 -12.54 -2.85 4.42
CA GLY A 60 -13.76 -3.40 3.81
C GLY A 60 -14.00 -2.87 2.39
N GLU A 61 -15.26 -2.61 2.09
CA GLU A 61 -15.71 -2.12 0.78
C GLU A 61 -15.05 -0.78 0.39
N GLN A 62 -14.71 0.07 1.38
CA GLN A 62 -14.15 1.40 1.12
C GLN A 62 -12.78 1.36 0.42
N ALA A 63 -12.07 0.23 0.46
CA ALA A 63 -10.79 0.07 -0.23
C ALA A 63 -10.88 -0.55 -1.62
N ARG A 64 -12.09 -0.77 -2.16
CA ARG A 64 -12.27 -1.25 -3.55
C ARG A 64 -11.55 -0.34 -4.55
N ASP A 65 -11.71 0.97 -4.42
CA ASP A 65 -11.04 1.93 -5.30
C ASP A 65 -9.51 1.87 -5.16
N PHE A 66 -9.00 1.65 -3.94
CA PHE A 66 -7.56 1.46 -3.73
C PHE A 66 -7.06 0.18 -4.39
N PHE A 67 -7.85 -0.89 -4.34
CA PHE A 67 -7.54 -2.14 -5.04
C PHE A 67 -7.47 -1.93 -6.56
N HIS A 68 -8.41 -1.18 -7.14
CA HIS A 68 -8.35 -0.83 -8.56
C HIS A 68 -7.12 0.02 -8.89
N ILE A 69 -6.78 1.01 -8.06
CA ILE A 69 -5.60 1.86 -8.24
C ILE A 69 -4.32 1.02 -8.32
N ILE A 70 -4.13 0.07 -7.39
CA ILE A 70 -2.91 -0.77 -7.41
C ILE A 70 -2.91 -1.78 -8.56
N CYS A 71 -4.09 -2.17 -9.08
CA CYS A 71 -4.19 -3.14 -10.16
C CYS A 71 -4.01 -2.53 -11.55
N LYS A 72 -4.43 -1.27 -11.73
CA LYS A 72 -4.47 -0.56 -13.02
C LYS A 72 -3.14 -0.45 -13.77
N PRO A 73 -1.97 -0.33 -13.12
CA PRO A 73 -0.67 -0.29 -13.80
C PRO A 73 -0.30 -1.58 -14.55
N ASN A 74 -0.94 -2.71 -14.22
CA ASN A 74 -0.65 -3.98 -14.88
C ASN A 74 -1.32 -4.04 -16.26
N ALA A 75 -0.61 -4.54 -17.27
CA ALA A 75 -1.14 -4.67 -18.63
C ALA A 75 -2.40 -5.56 -18.73
N ASN A 76 -2.58 -6.51 -17.81
CA ASN A 76 -3.74 -7.41 -17.76
C ASN A 76 -4.88 -6.88 -16.88
N TYR A 77 -4.90 -5.58 -16.59
CA TYR A 77 -5.96 -4.99 -15.78
C TYR A 77 -7.33 -5.08 -16.46
N ASP A 78 -8.27 -5.68 -15.74
CA ASP A 78 -9.67 -5.77 -16.12
C ASP A 78 -10.52 -5.27 -14.96
N LYS A 79 -11.30 -4.20 -15.20
CA LYS A 79 -12.13 -3.56 -14.19
C LYS A 79 -13.22 -4.49 -13.66
N LEU A 80 -13.88 -5.27 -14.53
CA LEU A 80 -14.96 -6.17 -14.11
C LEU A 80 -14.39 -7.33 -13.29
N LYS A 81 -13.28 -7.91 -13.75
CA LYS A 81 -12.57 -8.97 -13.03
C LYS A 81 -12.12 -8.51 -11.65
N CYS A 82 -11.48 -7.34 -11.55
CA CYS A 82 -11.06 -6.79 -10.26
C CYS A 82 -12.26 -6.52 -9.32
N ASN A 83 -13.40 -6.10 -9.86
CA ASN A 83 -14.63 -5.91 -9.07
C ASN A 83 -15.15 -7.23 -8.49
N VAL A 84 -15.16 -8.30 -9.31
CA VAL A 84 -15.57 -9.63 -8.87
C VAL A 84 -14.59 -10.16 -7.82
N GLU A 85 -13.30 -10.11 -8.10
CA GLU A 85 -12.25 -10.55 -7.17
C GLU A 85 -12.33 -9.83 -5.81
N TYR A 86 -12.51 -8.50 -5.81
CA TYR A 86 -12.62 -7.76 -4.55
C TYR A 86 -13.86 -8.14 -3.75
N THR A 87 -14.97 -8.45 -4.45
CA THR A 87 -16.20 -8.95 -3.81
C THR A 87 -15.96 -10.31 -3.14
N GLU A 88 -15.12 -11.16 -3.71
CA GLU A 88 -14.74 -12.42 -3.08
C GLU A 88 -13.83 -12.21 -1.85
N TYR A 89 -12.90 -11.26 -1.90
CA TYR A 89 -12.05 -10.95 -0.74
C TYR A 89 -12.84 -10.46 0.47
N LEU A 90 -13.92 -9.71 0.27
CA LEU A 90 -14.81 -9.24 1.34
C LEU A 90 -15.56 -10.38 2.06
N LYS A 91 -15.68 -11.55 1.43
CA LYS A 91 -16.38 -12.71 2.01
C LYS A 91 -15.48 -13.57 2.90
N VAL A 92 -14.16 -13.40 2.83
CA VAL A 92 -13.20 -14.24 3.57
C VAL A 92 -13.15 -13.82 5.03
N LYS A 93 -13.64 -14.67 5.94
CA LYS A 93 -13.72 -14.38 7.38
C LYS A 93 -12.42 -14.65 8.14
N ASP A 94 -11.68 -15.70 7.77
CA ASP A 94 -10.43 -16.11 8.45
C ASP A 94 -9.17 -15.54 7.77
N ASN A 95 -9.26 -14.29 7.32
CA ASN A 95 -8.16 -13.61 6.65
C ASN A 95 -7.14 -13.07 7.67
N ARG A 96 -5.86 -13.42 7.51
CA ARG A 96 -4.75 -12.93 8.34
C ARG A 96 -3.87 -11.89 7.65
N GLU A 97 -4.18 -11.52 6.42
CA GLU A 97 -3.44 -10.49 5.69
C GLU A 97 -3.75 -9.10 6.28
N ASP A 98 -2.70 -8.30 6.48
CA ASP A 98 -2.78 -6.91 6.94
C ASP A 98 -1.98 -5.98 6.02
N LEU A 99 -1.96 -4.68 6.29
CA LEU A 99 -1.24 -3.71 5.45
C LEU A 99 0.29 -3.86 5.44
N SER A 100 0.88 -4.76 6.22
CA SER A 100 2.33 -5.00 6.19
C SER A 100 2.82 -5.40 4.80
N ILE A 101 2.05 -6.22 4.08
CA ILE A 101 2.39 -6.61 2.69
C ILE A 101 2.41 -5.39 1.76
N PHE A 102 1.45 -4.47 1.92
CA PHE A 102 1.41 -3.23 1.15
C PHE A 102 2.65 -2.37 1.43
N PHE A 103 2.95 -2.09 2.70
CA PHE A 103 4.08 -1.25 3.05
C PHE A 103 5.43 -1.88 2.65
N HIS A 104 5.55 -3.20 2.76
CA HIS A 104 6.72 -3.93 2.30
C HIS A 104 6.95 -3.76 0.78
N LEU A 105 5.90 -3.98 -0.02
CA LEU A 105 5.98 -3.90 -1.48
C LEU A 105 6.22 -2.45 -1.96
N TYR A 106 5.52 -1.50 -1.36
CA TYR A 106 5.69 -0.07 -1.65
C TYR A 106 7.11 0.41 -1.30
N GLY A 107 7.63 0.04 -0.13
CA GLY A 107 9.00 0.37 0.29
C GLY A 107 10.05 -0.23 -0.65
N LYS A 108 9.87 -1.48 -1.09
CA LYS A 108 10.74 -2.11 -2.09
C LYS A 108 10.72 -1.37 -3.44
N ASP A 109 9.55 -0.92 -3.89
CA ASP A 109 9.44 -0.14 -5.12
C ASP A 109 10.16 1.21 -4.99
N LEU A 110 9.98 1.92 -3.87
CA LEU A 110 10.69 3.17 -3.60
C LEU A 110 12.21 2.98 -3.61
N MET A 111 12.71 1.96 -2.91
CA MET A 111 14.16 1.67 -2.86
C MET A 111 14.73 1.34 -4.23
N ARG A 112 14.03 0.55 -5.05
CA ARG A 112 14.44 0.27 -6.43
C ARG A 112 14.59 1.58 -7.23
N ARG A 113 13.64 2.48 -7.11
CA ARG A 113 13.66 3.77 -7.83
C ARG A 113 14.75 4.70 -7.35
N LEU A 114 14.98 4.78 -6.04
CA LEU A 114 16.09 5.55 -5.49
C LEU A 114 17.42 5.06 -6.08
N ASN A 115 17.61 3.74 -6.18
CA ASN A 115 18.81 3.17 -6.80
C ASN A 115 18.92 3.51 -8.29
N GLU A 116 17.80 3.53 -9.04
CA GLU A 116 17.78 3.94 -10.45
C GLU A 116 18.15 5.42 -10.63
N ILE A 117 17.64 6.29 -9.77
CA ILE A 117 17.96 7.73 -9.78
C ILE A 117 19.44 7.95 -9.45
N MET A 118 19.95 7.29 -8.41
CA MET A 118 21.36 7.41 -8.02
C MET A 118 22.30 7.00 -9.17
N LYS A 119 21.99 5.89 -9.85
CA LYS A 119 22.75 5.45 -11.04
C LYS A 119 22.70 6.47 -12.17
N ALA A 120 21.54 7.07 -12.43
CA ALA A 120 21.41 8.09 -13.47
C ALA A 120 22.26 9.33 -13.15
N VAL A 121 22.26 9.79 -11.89
CA VAL A 121 23.08 10.92 -11.43
C VAL A 121 24.58 10.61 -11.56
N GLU A 122 25.02 9.40 -11.19
CA GLU A 122 26.41 8.98 -11.35
C GLU A 122 26.85 9.00 -12.83
N LEU A 123 26.01 8.50 -13.73
CA LEU A 123 26.28 8.51 -15.17
C LEU A 123 26.38 9.92 -15.73
N GLU A 124 25.49 10.82 -15.32
CA GLU A 124 25.51 12.23 -15.73
C GLU A 124 26.79 12.95 -15.26
N ASN A 125 27.23 12.69 -14.03
CA ASN A 125 28.46 13.29 -13.51
C ASN A 125 29.70 12.78 -14.26
N ASN A 126 29.77 11.47 -14.54
CA ASN A 126 30.88 10.90 -15.31
C ASN A 126 30.92 11.42 -16.76
N ALA A 127 29.76 11.60 -17.40
CA ALA A 127 29.67 12.16 -18.74
C ALA A 127 30.19 13.60 -18.81
N LYS A 128 29.88 14.43 -17.80
CA LYS A 128 30.39 15.82 -17.70
C LYS A 128 31.91 15.87 -17.47
N ASN A 129 32.43 14.98 -16.64
CA ASN A 129 33.87 14.95 -16.34
C ASN A 129 34.72 14.48 -17.53
N ASN A 130 34.15 13.69 -18.45
CA ASN A 130 34.84 13.20 -19.65
C ASN A 130 34.77 14.18 -20.85
N GLN A 131 34.10 15.33 -20.70
CA GLN A 131 34.00 16.37 -21.73
C GLN A 131 34.89 17.61 -21.43
N LEU A 132 35.64 17.57 -20.32
CA LEU A 132 36.65 18.54 -19.89
C LEU A 132 38.05 17.96 -20.10
#